data_AF-A0A3M0WHX1-F1
#
_entry.id   AF-A0A3M0WHX1-F1
#
_cell.length_a   1.000
_cell.length_b   1.000
_cell.length_c   1.000
_cell.angle_alpha   90.00
_cell.angle_beta   90.00
_cell.angle_gamma   90.00
#
_symmetry.space_group_name_H-M   'P 1'
#
loop_
_entity.id
_entity.type
_entity.pdbx_description
1 polymer ?
#
loop_
_entity_poly.entity_id
_entity_poly.type
_entity_poly.pdbx_seq_one_letter_code
_entity_poly.pdbx_strand_id
1 'polypeptide(L)'
;MTSSSVISNIANFIGGENNVTYVLLFFTSVIILYSIFVFYFYRFLARRNILELNLNQYNVYENPAVVKIFAVVFYIIEHIILLPIMTFFWFAVLSILILILAEGIDVGTILLISAAMVASVRVTAHVSESLSKDLAKMLPFTLLAIAITKPGFFNISSLLSRIYEVPTLFTRVPQYLIFIVAVELIMKFAEFLNSFSSPEERIIED
;
A
#
# COMPACT_ATOMS: atom_id res chain seq x y z
N MET A 1 -35.29 -1.55 -13.21
CA MET A 1 -34.49 -2.78 -13.09
C MET A 1 -33.67 -2.67 -11.82
N THR A 2 -34.12 -3.32 -10.75
CA THR A 2 -33.57 -3.15 -9.40
C THR A 2 -32.33 -4.02 -9.24
N SER A 3 -31.29 -3.49 -8.60
CA SER A 3 -29.99 -4.14 -8.35
C SER A 3 -30.11 -5.56 -7.75
N SER A 4 -31.23 -5.84 -7.07
CA SER A 4 -31.57 -7.16 -6.53
C SER A 4 -31.74 -8.26 -7.58
N SER A 5 -32.24 -7.96 -8.78
CA SER A 5 -32.46 -8.97 -9.83
C SER A 5 -31.15 -9.41 -10.49
N VAL A 6 -30.16 -8.51 -10.55
CA VAL A 6 -28.83 -8.83 -11.07
C VAL A 6 -28.10 -9.75 -10.09
N ILE A 7 -28.16 -9.45 -8.80
CA ILE A 7 -27.55 -10.25 -7.73
C ILE A 7 -28.18 -11.65 -7.67
N SER A 8 -29.51 -11.76 -7.78
CA SER A 8 -30.19 -13.06 -7.80
C SER A 8 -29.86 -13.88 -9.04
N ASN A 9 -29.69 -13.24 -10.20
CA ASN A 9 -29.32 -13.93 -11.44
C ASN A 9 -27.88 -14.44 -11.40
N ILE A 10 -26.96 -13.68 -10.80
CA ILE A 10 -25.58 -14.12 -10.56
C ILE A 10 -25.56 -15.29 -9.57
N ALA A 11 -26.30 -15.20 -8.46
CA ALA A 11 -26.37 -16.27 -7.46
C ALA A 11 -26.94 -17.58 -8.02
N ASN A 12 -28.00 -17.51 -8.83
CA ASN A 12 -28.62 -18.68 -9.46
C ASN A 12 -27.75 -19.27 -10.59
N PHE A 13 -27.00 -18.45 -11.32
CA PHE A 13 -26.03 -18.91 -12.32
C PHE A 13 -24.85 -19.69 -11.71
N ILE A 14 -24.50 -19.38 -10.45
CA ILE A 14 -23.44 -20.02 -9.67
C ILE A 14 -24.01 -21.20 -8.83
N GLY A 15 -25.28 -21.62 -9.01
CA GLY A 15 -25.99 -22.59 -8.16
C GLY A 15 -26.30 -24.02 -8.69
N GLY A 16 -26.12 -24.37 -9.97
CA GLY A 16 -26.45 -25.71 -10.52
C GLY A 16 -25.27 -26.55 -11.01
N GLU A 17 -25.33 -27.90 -11.03
CA GLU A 17 -24.24 -28.90 -11.25
C GLU A 17 -23.15 -28.62 -12.33
N ASN A 18 -23.39 -27.78 -13.34
CA ASN A 18 -22.34 -27.14 -14.18
C ASN A 18 -21.45 -26.14 -13.40
N ASN A 19 -21.69 -26.04 -12.10
CA ASN A 19 -21.25 -25.04 -11.15
C ASN A 19 -19.77 -25.06 -10.87
N VAL A 20 -19.19 -26.25 -10.74
CA VAL A 20 -17.82 -26.36 -10.25
C VAL A 20 -16.87 -25.61 -11.19
N THR A 21 -17.10 -25.70 -12.50
CA THR A 21 -16.33 -24.98 -13.51
C THR A 21 -16.55 -23.46 -13.44
N TYR A 22 -17.79 -22.98 -13.33
CA TYR A 22 -18.07 -21.54 -13.23
C TYR A 22 -17.57 -20.92 -11.93
N VAL A 23 -17.73 -21.63 -10.82
CA VAL A 23 -17.20 -21.29 -9.49
C VAL A 23 -15.67 -21.22 -9.53
N LEU A 24 -15.02 -22.23 -10.13
CA LEU A 24 -13.57 -22.26 -10.28
C LEU A 24 -13.07 -21.09 -11.14
N LEU A 25 -13.73 -20.79 -12.26
CA LEU A 25 -13.37 -19.69 -13.15
C LEU A 25 -13.52 -18.34 -12.44
N PHE A 26 -14.63 -18.14 -11.71
CA PHE A 26 -14.85 -16.94 -10.93
C PHE A 26 -13.75 -16.73 -9.89
N PHE A 27 -13.42 -17.74 -9.08
CA PHE A 27 -12.39 -17.59 -8.05
C PHE A 27 -10.98 -17.46 -8.61
N THR A 28 -10.66 -18.17 -9.69
CA THR A 28 -9.39 -18.00 -10.41
C THR A 28 -9.26 -16.54 -10.89
N SER A 29 -10.34 -15.97 -11.43
CA SER A 29 -10.36 -14.57 -11.89
C SER A 29 -10.16 -13.59 -10.73
N VAL A 30 -10.82 -13.82 -9.59
CA VAL A 30 -10.66 -12.99 -8.38
C VAL A 30 -9.24 -13.05 -7.84
N ILE A 31 -8.64 -14.25 -7.78
CA ILE A 31 -7.26 -14.43 -7.30
C ILE A 31 -6.25 -13.75 -8.24
N ILE A 32 -6.43 -13.88 -9.57
CA ILE A 32 -5.58 -13.21 -10.56
C ILE A 32 -5.68 -11.69 -10.39
N LEU A 33 -6.91 -11.15 -10.35
CA LEU A 33 -7.15 -9.72 -10.20
C LEU A 33 -6.53 -9.18 -8.90
N TYR A 34 -6.73 -9.89 -7.79
CA TYR A 34 -6.13 -9.55 -6.51
C TYR A 34 -4.60 -9.59 -6.55
N SER A 35 -4.02 -10.62 -7.16
CA SER A 35 -2.55 -10.77 -7.24
C SER A 35 -1.91 -9.68 -8.09
N ILE A 36 -2.54 -9.30 -9.21
CA ILE A 36 -2.11 -8.17 -10.03
C ILE A 36 -2.21 -6.88 -9.22
N PHE A 37 -3.31 -6.66 -8.50
CA PHE A 37 -3.47 -5.50 -7.64
C PHE A 37 -2.37 -5.42 -6.56
N VAL A 38 -2.14 -6.51 -5.83
CA VAL A 38 -1.08 -6.60 -4.82
C VAL A 38 0.28 -6.31 -5.45
N PHE A 39 0.52 -6.80 -6.68
CA PHE A 39 1.78 -6.57 -7.38
C PHE A 39 2.11 -5.08 -7.56
N TYR A 40 1.12 -4.28 -7.97
CA TYR A 40 1.31 -2.85 -8.06
C TYR A 40 1.40 -2.21 -6.67
N PHE A 41 0.47 -2.55 -5.77
CA PHE A 41 0.40 -2.06 -4.40
C PHE A 41 1.76 -2.13 -3.67
N TYR A 42 2.38 -3.32 -3.62
CA TYR A 42 3.61 -3.52 -2.84
C TYR A 42 4.77 -2.72 -3.45
N ARG A 43 4.84 -2.62 -4.79
CA ARG A 43 5.93 -1.95 -5.51
C ARG A 43 5.84 -0.43 -5.38
N PHE A 44 4.66 0.12 -5.13
CA PHE A 44 4.52 1.54 -4.82
C PHE A 44 4.82 1.83 -3.35
N LEU A 45 4.29 1.02 -2.43
CA LEU A 45 4.47 1.23 -0.99
C LEU A 45 5.94 1.11 -0.54
N ALA A 46 6.66 0.14 -1.12
CA ALA A 46 8.03 -0.21 -0.74
C ALA A 46 9.11 0.72 -1.31
N ARG A 47 8.75 1.68 -2.18
CA ARG A 47 9.73 2.63 -2.73
C ARG A 47 10.19 3.60 -1.66
N ARG A 48 11.51 3.73 -1.49
CA ARG A 48 12.09 4.74 -0.61
C ARG A 48 11.71 6.16 -1.06
N ASN A 49 12.04 6.49 -2.32
CA ASN A 49 11.77 7.79 -2.95
C ASN A 49 10.86 7.60 -4.18
N ILE A 50 9.99 8.57 -4.46
CA ILE A 50 9.09 8.52 -5.62
C ILE A 50 9.78 9.10 -6.86
N LEU A 51 10.61 10.14 -6.67
CA LEU A 51 11.41 10.79 -7.70
C LEU A 51 12.90 10.69 -7.34
N GLU A 52 13.71 10.22 -8.29
CA GLU A 52 15.17 10.24 -8.16
C GLU A 52 15.69 11.63 -8.56
N LEU A 53 15.80 12.53 -7.58
CA LEU A 53 16.33 13.88 -7.81
C LEU A 53 17.85 13.83 -7.97
N ASN A 54 18.33 13.83 -9.22
CA ASN A 54 19.75 14.01 -9.52
C ASN A 54 20.07 15.51 -9.62
N LEU A 55 20.66 16.10 -8.57
CA LEU A 55 21.00 17.52 -8.55
C LEU A 55 22.18 17.89 -9.48
N ASN A 56 23.03 16.92 -9.84
CA ASN A 56 24.22 17.15 -10.66
C ASN A 56 23.89 17.44 -12.13
N GLN A 57 22.73 16.98 -12.61
CA GLN A 57 22.28 17.27 -13.98
C GLN A 57 21.97 18.76 -14.22
N TYR A 58 21.84 19.55 -13.15
CA TYR A 58 21.45 20.95 -13.22
C TYR A 58 22.62 21.94 -13.17
N ASN A 59 23.86 21.44 -13.04
CA ASN A 59 25.06 22.27 -13.01
C ASN A 59 25.55 22.72 -14.40
N VAL A 60 24.86 22.29 -15.47
CA VAL A 60 25.20 22.57 -16.88
C VAL A 60 24.43 23.79 -17.44
N TYR A 61 23.45 24.32 -16.71
CA TYR A 61 22.59 25.41 -17.18
C TYR A 61 23.19 26.80 -16.87
N GLU A 62 22.93 27.77 -17.76
CA GLU A 62 23.44 29.16 -17.66
C GLU A 62 23.07 29.88 -16.34
N ASN A 63 21.97 29.48 -15.67
CA ASN A 63 21.55 30.02 -14.37
C ASN A 63 21.43 28.91 -13.30
N PRO A 64 22.56 28.41 -12.76
CA PRO A 64 22.56 27.27 -11.85
C PRO A 64 21.83 27.54 -10.53
N ALA A 65 21.76 28.80 -10.08
CA ALA A 65 21.07 29.18 -8.84
C ALA A 65 19.55 28.98 -8.91
N VAL A 66 18.91 29.36 -10.01
CA VAL A 66 17.44 29.25 -10.18
C VAL A 66 17.04 27.79 -10.25
N VAL A 67 17.75 26.99 -11.05
CA VAL A 67 17.46 25.56 -11.21
C VAL A 67 17.67 24.80 -9.88
N LYS A 68 18.70 25.18 -9.11
CA LYS A 68 18.93 24.62 -7.77
C LYS A 68 17.80 24.95 -6.78
N ILE A 69 17.27 26.17 -6.80
CA ILE A 69 16.11 26.57 -5.97
C ILE A 69 14.88 25.73 -6.32
N PHE A 70 14.55 25.60 -7.61
CA PHE A 70 13.43 24.77 -8.04
C PHE A 70 13.60 23.30 -7.63
N ALA A 71 14.80 22.76 -7.75
CA ALA A 71 15.08 21.38 -7.33
C ALA A 71 14.88 21.17 -5.82
N VAL A 72 15.27 22.13 -4.98
CA VAL A 72 15.01 22.11 -3.53
C VAL A 72 13.51 22.21 -3.24
N VAL A 73 12.78 23.07 -3.94
CA VAL A 73 11.32 23.19 -3.78
C VAL A 73 10.62 21.88 -4.16
N PHE A 74 10.99 21.25 -5.29
CA PHE A 74 10.46 19.94 -5.68
C PHE A 74 10.78 18.86 -4.66
N TYR A 75 12.01 18.85 -4.12
CA TYR A 75 12.40 17.94 -3.05
C TYR A 75 11.51 18.09 -1.81
N ILE A 76 11.27 19.32 -1.36
CA ILE A 76 10.41 19.64 -0.21
C ILE A 76 8.97 19.17 -0.47
N ILE A 77 8.41 19.50 -1.63
CA ILE A 77 7.03 19.10 -2.00
C ILE A 77 6.90 17.58 -2.01
N GLU A 78 7.85 16.87 -2.61
CA GLU A 78 7.83 15.42 -2.65
C GLU A 78 7.86 14.82 -1.24
N HIS A 79 8.78 15.31 -0.40
CA HIS A 79 9.07 14.68 0.87
C HIS A 79 8.07 15.04 1.97
N ILE A 80 7.50 16.24 1.94
CA ILE A 80 6.56 16.73 2.95
C ILE A 80 5.10 16.51 2.52
N ILE A 81 4.79 16.52 1.22
CA ILE A 81 3.40 16.47 0.75
C ILE A 81 3.11 15.15 0.01
N LEU A 82 3.87 14.83 -1.04
CA LEU A 82 3.55 13.65 -1.87
C LEU A 82 3.69 12.34 -1.08
N LEU A 83 4.73 12.19 -0.27
CA LEU A 83 4.95 10.97 0.50
C LEU A 83 3.87 10.71 1.56
N PRO A 84 3.45 11.67 2.40
CA PRO A 84 2.31 11.47 3.29
C PRO A 84 1.01 11.13 2.59
N ILE A 85 0.71 11.77 1.44
CA ILE A 85 -0.49 11.47 0.65
C ILE A 85 -0.43 10.04 0.08
N MET A 86 0.71 9.66 -0.48
CA MET A 86 0.94 8.32 -1.03
C MET A 86 0.77 7.26 0.07
N THR A 87 1.39 7.49 1.22
CA THR A 87 1.33 6.59 2.37
C THR A 87 -0.07 6.51 2.95
N PHE A 88 -0.80 7.62 3.04
CA PHE A 88 -2.22 7.64 3.42
C PHE A 88 -3.07 6.77 2.48
N PHE A 89 -2.91 6.97 1.18
CA PHE A 89 -3.66 6.23 0.17
C PHE A 89 -3.44 4.72 0.30
N TRP A 90 -2.17 4.29 0.38
CA TRP A 90 -1.86 2.87 0.50
C TRP A 90 -2.19 2.28 1.87
N PHE A 91 -2.07 3.05 2.95
CA PHE A 91 -2.57 2.66 4.26
C PHE A 91 -4.08 2.41 4.26
N ALA A 92 -4.86 3.30 3.66
CA ALA A 92 -6.30 3.13 3.53
C ALA A 92 -6.63 1.89 2.70
N VAL A 93 -5.95 1.71 1.56
CA VAL A 93 -6.08 0.51 0.72
C VAL A 93 -5.82 -0.76 1.54
N LEU A 94 -4.69 -0.82 2.25
CA LEU A 94 -4.35 -2.00 3.06
C LEU A 94 -5.41 -2.24 4.13
N SER A 95 -5.81 -1.21 4.88
CA SER A 95 -6.85 -1.31 5.91
C SER A 95 -8.16 -1.87 5.34
N ILE A 96 -8.57 -1.45 4.15
CA ILE A 96 -9.76 -1.96 3.47
C ILE A 96 -9.58 -3.44 3.10
N LEU A 97 -8.41 -3.84 2.59
CA LEU A 97 -8.13 -5.27 2.32
C LEU A 97 -8.26 -6.10 3.60
N ILE A 98 -7.68 -5.63 4.71
CA ILE A 98 -7.79 -6.34 6.00
C ILE A 98 -9.25 -6.39 6.44
N LEU A 99 -10.00 -5.28 6.38
CA LEU A 99 -11.41 -5.24 6.77
C LEU A 99 -12.28 -6.24 5.99
N ILE A 100 -12.06 -6.37 4.68
CA ILE A 100 -12.85 -7.25 3.82
C ILE A 100 -12.44 -8.73 4.03
N LEU A 101 -11.14 -9.01 4.17
CA LEU A 101 -10.63 -10.40 4.21
C LEU A 101 -10.56 -10.98 5.63
N ALA A 102 -10.36 -10.16 6.65
CA ALA A 102 -10.16 -10.58 8.04
C ALA A 102 -11.43 -10.40 8.87
N GLU A 103 -12.40 -11.29 8.67
CA GLU A 103 -13.66 -11.27 9.39
C GLU A 103 -13.48 -11.46 10.91
N GLY A 104 -14.17 -10.64 11.70
CA GLY A 104 -14.23 -10.76 13.16
C GLY A 104 -13.19 -9.93 13.91
N ILE A 105 -12.39 -9.14 13.19
CA ILE A 105 -11.44 -8.18 13.78
C ILE A 105 -12.12 -6.81 13.87
N ASP A 106 -11.96 -6.12 15.00
CA ASP A 106 -12.47 -4.77 15.16
C ASP A 106 -11.71 -3.74 14.31
N VAL A 107 -12.39 -2.65 13.97
CA VAL A 107 -11.87 -1.56 13.14
C VAL A 107 -10.57 -0.94 13.71
N GLY A 108 -10.45 -0.85 15.04
CA GLY A 108 -9.26 -0.29 15.68
C GLY A 108 -8.03 -1.19 15.50
N THR A 109 -8.20 -2.49 15.70
CA THR A 109 -7.14 -3.48 15.47
C THR A 109 -6.74 -3.56 13.99
N ILE A 110 -7.69 -3.45 13.06
CA ILE A 110 -7.41 -3.40 11.62
C ILE A 110 -6.50 -2.21 11.28
N LEU A 111 -6.86 -1.01 11.76
CA LEU A 111 -6.06 0.19 11.53
C LEU A 111 -4.68 0.10 12.19
N LEU A 112 -4.60 -0.49 13.39
CA LEU A 112 -3.33 -0.71 14.07
C LEU A 112 -2.40 -1.63 13.27
N ILE A 113 -2.90 -2.79 12.84
CA ILE A 113 -2.13 -3.75 12.03
C ILE A 113 -1.69 -3.11 10.73
N SER A 114 -2.62 -2.43 10.04
CA SER A 114 -2.31 -1.75 8.79
C SER A 114 -1.25 -0.66 8.96
N ALA A 115 -1.35 0.15 10.02
CA ALA A 115 -0.41 1.23 10.29
C ALA A 115 0.97 0.71 10.67
N ALA A 116 1.03 -0.31 11.54
CA ALA A 116 2.27 -0.98 11.90
C ALA A 116 2.95 -1.59 10.66
N MET A 117 2.17 -2.28 9.82
CA MET A 117 2.68 -2.87 8.58
C MET A 117 3.23 -1.82 7.64
N VAL A 118 2.47 -0.75 7.37
CA VAL A 118 2.91 0.35 6.49
C VAL A 118 4.17 1.01 7.05
N ALA A 119 4.20 1.34 8.35
CA ALA A 119 5.38 1.93 8.98
C ALA A 119 6.61 1.00 8.86
N SER A 120 6.46 -0.30 9.12
CA SER A 120 7.56 -1.27 8.96
C SER A 120 8.05 -1.34 7.51
N VAL A 121 7.15 -1.33 6.53
CA VAL A 121 7.50 -1.28 5.10
C VAL A 121 8.28 0.00 4.76
N ARG A 122 7.84 1.16 5.24
CA ARG A 122 8.53 2.43 5.03
C ARG A 122 9.93 2.45 5.66
N VAL A 123 10.06 2.03 6.92
CA VAL A 123 11.35 1.95 7.61
C VAL A 123 12.31 1.00 6.89
N THR A 124 11.83 -0.19 6.50
CA THR A 124 12.66 -1.17 5.79
C THR A 124 13.05 -0.70 4.39
N ALA A 125 12.31 0.21 3.74
CA ALA A 125 12.70 0.79 2.45
C ALA A 125 13.99 1.62 2.54
N HIS A 126 14.31 2.16 3.71
CA HIS A 126 15.58 2.86 3.98
C HIS A 126 16.75 1.90 4.25
N VAL A 127 16.46 0.64 4.61
CA VAL A 127 17.48 -0.40 4.82
C VAL A 127 17.74 -1.15 3.51
N SER A 128 16.68 -1.66 2.89
CA SER A 128 16.71 -2.39 1.64
C SER A 128 15.33 -2.38 0.97
N GLU A 129 15.28 -1.86 -0.27
CA GLU A 129 14.04 -1.83 -1.03
C GLU A 129 13.53 -3.24 -1.36
N SER A 130 14.40 -4.25 -1.49
CA SER A 130 13.98 -5.64 -1.71
C SER A 130 13.30 -6.22 -0.48
N LEU A 131 13.84 -5.95 0.72
CA LEU A 131 13.21 -6.36 1.98
C LEU A 131 11.85 -5.70 2.17
N SER A 132 11.76 -4.40 1.88
CA SER A 132 10.51 -3.64 1.95
C SER A 132 9.44 -4.21 1.01
N LYS A 133 9.82 -4.59 -0.23
CA LYS A 133 8.93 -5.24 -1.20
C LYS A 133 8.42 -6.58 -0.70
N ASP A 134 9.29 -7.40 -0.12
CA ASP A 134 8.93 -8.71 0.41
C ASP A 134 8.01 -8.60 1.63
N LEU A 135 8.25 -7.61 2.49
CA LEU A 135 7.36 -7.31 3.61
C LEU A 135 6.00 -6.84 3.09
N ALA A 136 5.96 -5.81 2.24
CA ALA A 136 4.71 -5.18 1.77
C ALA A 136 3.73 -6.15 1.09
N LYS A 137 4.23 -7.17 0.40
CA LYS A 137 3.39 -8.19 -0.25
C LYS A 137 2.93 -9.30 0.69
N MET A 138 3.61 -9.51 1.82
CA MET A 138 3.35 -10.62 2.73
C MET A 138 1.93 -10.56 3.29
N LEU A 139 1.53 -9.43 3.88
CA LEU A 139 0.23 -9.30 4.52
C LEU A 139 -0.94 -9.48 3.54
N PRO A 140 -0.99 -8.81 2.36
CA PRO A 140 -2.06 -9.02 1.40
C PRO A 140 -2.16 -10.47 0.91
N PHE A 141 -1.05 -11.15 0.62
CA PHE A 141 -1.09 -12.54 0.16
C PHE A 141 -1.46 -13.52 1.27
N THR A 142 -0.97 -13.31 2.49
CA THR A 142 -1.36 -14.13 3.65
C THR A 142 -2.85 -13.99 3.93
N LEU A 143 -3.40 -12.78 3.87
CA LEU A 143 -4.83 -12.58 4.04
C LEU A 143 -5.64 -13.27 2.95
N LEU A 144 -5.20 -13.20 1.69
CA LEU A 144 -5.88 -13.92 0.61
C LEU A 144 -5.89 -15.42 0.89
N ALA A 145 -4.75 -16.01 1.29
CA ALA A 145 -4.64 -17.43 1.59
C ALA A 145 -5.56 -17.85 2.77
N ILE A 146 -5.62 -17.04 3.82
CA ILE A 146 -6.52 -17.30 4.97
C ILE A 146 -7.98 -17.15 4.55
N ALA A 147 -8.30 -16.14 3.75
CA ALA A 147 -9.67 -15.85 3.33
C ALA A 147 -10.23 -16.97 2.44
N ILE A 148 -9.49 -17.40 1.39
CA ILE A 148 -9.95 -18.45 0.48
C ILE A 148 -10.10 -19.83 1.13
N THR A 149 -9.43 -20.07 2.26
CA THR A 149 -9.53 -21.34 3.02
C THR A 149 -10.64 -21.32 4.06
N LYS A 150 -11.26 -20.16 4.32
CA LYS A 150 -12.33 -20.02 5.32
C LYS A 150 -13.68 -20.52 4.79
N PRO A 151 -14.41 -21.37 5.55
CA PRO A 151 -15.78 -21.73 5.22
C PRO A 151 -16.67 -20.49 5.11
N GLY A 152 -17.40 -20.37 4.00
CA GLY A 152 -18.32 -19.24 3.79
C GLY A 152 -17.68 -17.95 3.28
N PHE A 153 -16.37 -17.92 2.97
CA PHE A 153 -15.75 -16.77 2.27
C PHE A 153 -16.46 -16.44 0.95
N PHE A 154 -17.02 -17.46 0.31
CA PHE A 154 -17.79 -17.34 -0.93
C PHE A 154 -19.22 -16.81 -0.74
N ASN A 155 -19.60 -16.42 0.49
CA ASN A 155 -20.87 -15.78 0.77
C ASN A 155 -20.80 -14.28 0.45
N ILE A 156 -21.40 -13.90 -0.68
CA ILE A 156 -21.42 -12.50 -1.15
C ILE A 156 -22.05 -11.53 -0.15
N SER A 157 -23.02 -11.99 0.65
CA SER A 157 -23.71 -11.15 1.64
C SER A 157 -22.78 -10.76 2.79
N SER A 158 -21.91 -11.69 3.23
CA SER A 158 -20.90 -11.43 4.25
C SER A 158 -19.83 -10.44 3.76
N LEU A 159 -19.43 -10.53 2.49
CA LEU A 159 -18.48 -9.58 1.92
C LEU A 159 -19.09 -8.17 1.78
N LEU A 160 -20.35 -8.08 1.35
CA LEU A 160 -21.05 -6.80 1.24
C LEU A 160 -21.23 -6.10 2.59
N SER A 161 -21.53 -6.85 3.66
CA SER A 161 -21.71 -6.25 4.98
C SER A 161 -20.43 -5.56 5.48
N ARG A 162 -19.26 -6.12 5.18
CA ARG A 162 -17.95 -5.51 5.50
C ARG A 162 -17.68 -4.23 4.70
N ILE A 163 -18.16 -4.15 3.46
CA ILE A 163 -17.99 -2.93 2.65
C ILE A 163 -18.72 -1.73 3.30
N TYR A 164 -19.85 -1.97 3.98
CA TYR A 164 -20.56 -0.90 4.71
C TYR A 164 -19.81 -0.40 5.95
N GLU A 165 -18.83 -1.14 6.46
CA GLU A 165 -17.99 -0.72 7.58
C GLU A 165 -16.83 0.20 7.11
N VAL A 166 -16.51 0.24 5.81
CA VAL A 166 -15.39 1.03 5.26
C VAL A 166 -15.40 2.51 5.68
N PRO A 167 -16.53 3.24 5.66
CA PRO A 167 -16.57 4.64 6.09
C PRO A 167 -16.11 4.84 7.54
N THR A 168 -16.30 3.84 8.40
CA THR A 168 -15.91 3.93 9.82
C THR A 168 -14.40 3.97 10.01
N LEU A 169 -13.62 3.39 9.08
CA LEU A 169 -12.16 3.45 9.10
C LEU A 169 -11.67 4.90 9.14
N PHE A 170 -12.22 5.75 8.25
CA PHE A 170 -11.76 7.12 8.04
C PHE A 170 -11.90 8.03 9.26
N THR A 171 -12.77 7.69 10.21
CA THR A 171 -12.92 8.45 11.47
C THR A 171 -11.68 8.35 12.35
N ARG A 172 -10.96 7.22 12.29
CA ARG A 172 -9.80 6.92 13.14
C ARG A 172 -8.47 6.93 12.38
N VAL A 173 -8.49 7.05 11.04
CA VAL A 173 -7.28 7.14 10.22
C VAL A 173 -6.30 8.25 10.67
N PRO A 174 -6.73 9.49 11.05
CA PRO A 174 -5.79 10.59 11.27
C PRO A 174 -4.71 10.31 12.34
N GLN A 175 -5.06 9.67 13.46
CA GLN A 175 -4.10 9.33 14.52
C GLN A 175 -2.99 8.38 14.03
N TYR A 176 -3.33 7.39 13.19
CA TYR A 176 -2.36 6.44 12.64
C TYR A 176 -1.52 7.10 11.54
N LEU A 177 -2.10 7.99 10.75
CA LEU A 177 -1.37 8.72 9.71
C LEU A 177 -0.28 9.61 10.32
N ILE A 178 -0.58 10.33 11.41
CA ILE A 178 0.40 11.15 12.12
C ILE A 178 1.60 10.30 12.56
N PHE A 179 1.34 9.11 13.10
CA PHE A 179 2.40 8.19 13.50
C PHE A 179 3.28 7.78 12.30
N ILE A 180 2.68 7.34 11.19
CA ILE A 180 3.45 6.89 10.03
C ILE A 180 4.29 8.04 9.44
N VAL A 181 3.72 9.25 9.35
CA VAL A 181 4.43 10.44 8.88
C VAL A 181 5.57 10.81 9.84
N ALA A 182 5.37 10.71 11.16
CA ALA A 182 6.43 10.97 12.12
C ALA A 182 7.60 9.98 11.95
N VAL A 183 7.32 8.69 11.79
CA VAL A 183 8.34 7.67 11.52
C VAL A 183 9.12 7.97 10.24
N GLU A 184 8.42 8.32 9.16
CA GLU A 184 9.03 8.71 7.88
C GLU A 184 9.97 9.90 8.03
N LEU A 185 9.55 10.95 8.77
CA LEU A 185 10.38 12.13 9.01
C LEU A 185 11.63 11.80 9.84
N ILE A 186 11.50 10.92 10.84
CA ILE A 186 12.64 10.45 11.65
C ILE A 186 13.66 9.72 10.77
N MET A 187 13.21 8.81 9.90
CA MET A 187 14.10 8.06 9.01
C MET A 187 14.84 8.99 8.04
N LYS A 188 14.14 9.94 7.44
CA LYS A 188 14.76 10.93 6.55
C LYS A 188 15.76 11.82 7.26
N PHE A 189 15.45 12.22 8.50
CA PHE A 189 16.39 13.00 9.30
C PHE A 189 17.65 12.18 9.62
N ALA A 190 17.51 10.89 9.91
CA ALA A 190 18.66 10.00 10.11
C ALA A 190 19.52 9.85 8.83
N GLU A 191 18.90 9.70 7.66
CA GLU A 191 19.63 9.68 6.38
C GLU A 191 20.36 11.00 6.11
N PHE A 192 19.72 12.14 6.40
CA PHE A 192 20.33 13.46 6.28
C PHE A 192 21.57 13.58 7.18
N LEU A 193 21.49 13.16 8.46
CA LEU A 193 22.64 13.17 9.37
C LEU A 193 23.78 12.26 8.87
N ASN A 194 23.46 11.06 8.40
CA ASN A 194 24.46 10.15 7.84
C ASN A 194 25.17 10.74 6.62
N SER A 195 24.46 11.52 5.80
CA SER A 195 25.06 12.18 4.62
C SER A 195 26.17 13.17 4.96
N PHE A 196 26.19 13.75 6.17
CA PHE A 196 27.30 14.60 6.63
C PHE A 196 28.52 13.83 7.12
N SER A 197 28.32 12.60 7.62
CA SER A 197 29.39 11.80 8.21
C SER A 197 30.18 10.99 7.18
N SER A 198 29.67 10.84 5.94
CA SER A 198 30.31 10.01 4.89
C SER A 198 30.59 10.76 3.57
N PRO A 199 31.44 11.82 3.54
CA PRO A 199 31.83 12.46 2.28
C PRO A 199 32.71 11.60 1.35
N GLU A 200 33.24 10.45 1.79
CA GLU A 200 34.50 9.92 1.24
C GLU A 200 34.50 8.42 0.89
N GLU A 201 33.42 7.89 0.32
CA GLU A 201 33.45 6.53 -0.25
C GLU A 201 32.61 6.42 -1.54
N ARG A 202 32.91 7.30 -2.51
CA ARG A 202 32.49 7.18 -3.92
C ARG A 202 33.67 7.27 -4.88
N ILE A 203 34.79 6.68 -4.50
CA ILE A 203 35.85 6.32 -5.44
C ILE A 203 36.13 4.84 -5.20
N ILE A 204 36.20 4.07 -6.28
CA ILE A 204 36.47 2.64 -6.36
C ILE A 204 35.24 1.74 -6.19
N GLU A 205 34.57 1.45 -7.30
CA GLU A 205 34.64 0.09 -7.85
C GLU A 205 34.39 0.17 -9.36
N ASP A 206 35.42 -0.25 -10.09
CA ASP A 206 35.46 -0.49 -11.54
C ASP A 206 34.61 -1.70 -11.95
#